data_AF-J9FCS5-F1
#
_entry.id   AF-J9FCS5-F1
#
_cell.length_a   1.000
_cell.length_b   1.000
_cell.length_c   1.000
_cell.angle_alpha   90.00
_cell.angle_beta   90.00
_cell.angle_gamma   90.00
#
_symmetry.space_group_name_H-M   'P 1'
#
loop_
_entity.id
_entity.type
_entity.pdbx_description
1 polymer ?
#
loop_
_entity_poly.entity_id
_entity_poly.type
_entity_poly.pdbx_seq_one_letter_code
_entity_poly.pdbx_strand_id
1 'polypeptide(L)'
;GREHALALAASQSKLCDQLYCAPGNPGMAQIGKLVNIEDSKIEELADFAQNEGIDLTIVGPENALADGIVDAFESRGLKIFGPTKAAAQVEASKDFAKGLMKKYNIPTADYQTFDNLADAKAYVLEKGAPIVIKENGLKAGKGVTVATDLDMAIEALNIAFEIEGNSVVIEEFLEGFEF
;
A
#
# COMPACT_ATOMS: atom_id res chain seq x y z
N GLY A 1 -16.57 2.24 -0.05
CA GLY A 1 -15.14 1.86 -0.13
C GLY A 1 -14.96 0.79 -1.19
N ARG A 2 -13.70 0.50 -1.55
CA ARG A 2 -13.29 -0.51 -2.53
C ARG A 2 -14.00 -1.85 -2.29
N GLU A 3 -14.01 -2.33 -1.05
CA GLU A 3 -14.58 -3.63 -0.67
C GLU A 3 -16.09 -3.68 -0.85
N HIS A 4 -16.81 -2.58 -0.56
CA HIS A 4 -18.25 -2.51 -0.82
C HIS A 4 -18.53 -2.64 -2.33
N ALA A 5 -17.75 -1.96 -3.19
CA ALA A 5 -17.91 -2.09 -4.63
C ALA A 5 -17.62 -3.52 -5.13
N LEU A 6 -16.57 -4.16 -4.60
CA LEU A 6 -16.25 -5.56 -4.89
C LEU A 6 -17.36 -6.51 -4.46
N ALA A 7 -17.88 -6.35 -3.24
CA ALA A 7 -18.99 -7.14 -2.72
C ALA A 7 -20.25 -6.97 -3.58
N LEU A 8 -20.57 -5.74 -4.00
CA LEU A 8 -21.71 -5.45 -4.87
C LEU A 8 -21.56 -6.10 -6.25
N ALA A 9 -20.35 -6.11 -6.82
CA ALA A 9 -20.10 -6.79 -8.08
C ALA A 9 -20.20 -8.32 -7.94
N ALA A 10 -19.64 -8.88 -6.86
CA ALA A 10 -19.72 -10.30 -6.56
C ALA A 10 -21.16 -10.78 -6.37
N SER A 11 -22.00 -10.01 -5.66
CA SER A 11 -23.40 -10.36 -5.42
C SER A 11 -24.27 -10.38 -6.68
N GLN A 12 -23.81 -9.76 -7.77
CA GLN A 12 -24.50 -9.78 -9.07
C GLN A 12 -24.13 -11.02 -9.91
N SER A 13 -23.10 -11.76 -9.51
CA SER A 13 -22.66 -12.96 -10.22
C SER A 13 -23.62 -14.11 -9.97
N LYS A 14 -24.02 -14.81 -11.04
CA LYS A 14 -24.79 -16.07 -10.95
C LYS A 14 -23.99 -17.22 -10.33
N LEU A 15 -22.69 -17.05 -10.12
CA LEU A 15 -21.81 -18.02 -9.47
C LEU A 15 -21.68 -17.76 -7.96
N CYS A 16 -22.28 -16.69 -7.43
CA CYS A 16 -22.23 -16.34 -6.02
C CYS A 16 -23.56 -16.72 -5.36
N ASP A 17 -23.55 -17.83 -4.61
CA ASP A 17 -24.73 -18.29 -3.86
C ASP A 17 -24.84 -17.61 -2.50
N GLN A 18 -23.70 -17.41 -1.82
CA GLN A 18 -23.59 -16.74 -0.52
C GLN A 18 -22.38 -15.81 -0.51
N LEU A 19 -22.53 -14.65 0.14
CA LEU A 19 -21.48 -13.64 0.25
C LEU A 19 -21.26 -13.26 1.70
N TYR A 20 -19.98 -13.24 2.10
CA TYR A 20 -19.53 -12.82 3.42
C TYR A 20 -18.58 -11.63 3.30
N CYS A 21 -18.58 -10.76 4.30
CA CYS A 21 -17.71 -9.58 4.37
C CYS A 21 -17.10 -9.48 5.76
N ALA A 22 -15.77 -9.49 5.87
CA ALA A 22 -15.05 -9.46 7.15
C ALA A 22 -14.09 -8.24 7.20
N PRO A 23 -14.20 -7.34 8.21
CA PRO A 23 -15.38 -7.15 9.07
C PRO A 23 -16.57 -6.53 8.33
N GLY A 24 -16.30 -5.96 7.14
CA GLY A 24 -17.27 -5.22 6.34
C GLY A 24 -17.66 -3.88 6.95
N ASN A 25 -18.74 -3.27 6.45
CA ASN A 25 -19.29 -2.02 6.96
C ASN A 25 -20.83 -2.05 6.88
N PRO A 26 -21.55 -1.11 7.51
CA PRO A 26 -23.02 -1.11 7.53
C PRO A 26 -23.68 -1.13 6.15
N GLY A 27 -23.04 -0.57 5.12
CA GLY A 27 -23.56 -0.62 3.76
C GLY A 27 -23.52 -2.02 3.14
N MET A 28 -22.54 -2.84 3.52
CA MET A 28 -22.36 -4.19 3.00
C MET A 28 -23.33 -5.21 3.63
N ALA A 29 -23.97 -4.88 4.75
CA ALA A 29 -24.97 -5.74 5.40
C ALA A 29 -26.22 -6.01 4.54
N GLN A 30 -26.45 -5.18 3.52
CA GLN A 30 -27.55 -5.36 2.55
C GLN A 30 -27.17 -6.30 1.40
N ILE A 31 -25.87 -6.62 1.25
CA ILE A 31 -25.30 -7.34 0.10
C ILE A 31 -24.84 -8.74 0.51
N GLY A 32 -24.28 -8.87 1.71
CA GLY A 32 -23.80 -10.13 2.26
C GLY A 32 -23.80 -10.13 3.78
N LYS A 33 -23.43 -11.28 4.37
CA LYS A 33 -23.35 -11.44 5.83
C LYS A 33 -22.05 -10.82 6.34
N LEU A 34 -22.17 -9.90 7.29
CA LEU A 34 -21.01 -9.36 7.99
C LEU A 34 -20.47 -10.40 8.98
N VAL A 35 -19.15 -10.55 9.00
CA VAL A 35 -18.42 -11.46 9.87
C VAL A 35 -17.54 -10.62 10.77
N ASN A 36 -17.72 -10.70 12.09
CA ASN A 36 -16.98 -9.87 13.04
C ASN A 36 -15.56 -10.40 13.29
N ILE A 37 -14.74 -10.44 12.23
CA ILE A 37 -13.32 -10.81 12.25
C ILE A 37 -12.57 -9.67 11.56
N GLU A 38 -11.58 -9.10 12.24
CA GLU A 38 -10.74 -8.03 11.71
C GLU A 38 -9.84 -8.56 10.58
N ASP A 39 -9.53 -7.71 9.60
CA ASP A 39 -8.70 -8.06 8.43
C ASP A 39 -7.27 -8.51 8.79
N SER A 40 -6.75 -8.01 9.92
CA SER A 40 -5.46 -8.42 10.52
C SER A 40 -5.47 -9.83 11.14
N LYS A 41 -6.63 -10.46 11.33
CA LYS A 41 -6.76 -11.78 11.99
C LYS A 41 -6.71 -12.92 10.97
N ILE A 42 -5.58 -13.01 10.27
CA ILE A 42 -5.37 -13.94 9.14
C ILE A 42 -5.75 -15.39 9.48
N GLU A 43 -5.29 -15.92 10.60
CA GLU A 43 -5.58 -17.31 10.98
C GLU A 43 -7.07 -17.52 11.28
N GLU A 44 -7.73 -16.56 11.93
CA GLU A 44 -9.17 -16.62 12.21
C GLU A 44 -9.99 -16.53 10.92
N LEU A 45 -9.56 -15.73 9.95
CA LEU A 45 -10.18 -15.64 8.62
C LEU A 45 -10.02 -16.95 7.84
N ALA A 46 -8.86 -17.60 7.93
CA ALA A 46 -8.61 -18.87 7.27
C ALA A 46 -9.42 -20.01 7.92
N ASP A 47 -9.54 -20.02 9.25
CA ASP A 47 -10.41 -20.96 9.98
C ASP A 47 -11.87 -20.76 9.58
N PHE A 48 -12.34 -19.50 9.52
CA PHE A 48 -13.67 -19.16 9.07
C PHE A 48 -13.93 -19.66 7.64
N ALA A 49 -13.02 -19.38 6.72
CA ALA A 49 -13.14 -19.79 5.33
C ALA A 49 -13.22 -21.31 5.17
N GLN A 50 -12.42 -22.05 5.95
CA GLN A 50 -12.44 -23.51 5.94
C GLN A 50 -13.75 -24.08 6.54
N ASN A 51 -14.21 -23.53 7.67
CA ASN A 51 -15.38 -24.03 8.37
C ASN A 51 -16.70 -23.75 7.62
N GLU A 52 -16.81 -22.58 6.98
CA GLU A 52 -18.00 -22.21 6.19
C GLU A 52 -17.93 -22.74 4.75
N GLY A 53 -16.81 -23.36 4.35
CA GLY A 53 -16.65 -23.91 3.00
C GLY A 53 -16.58 -22.84 1.92
N ILE A 54 -15.83 -21.75 2.16
CA ILE A 54 -15.71 -20.63 1.23
C ILE A 54 -14.96 -21.05 -0.04
N ASP A 55 -15.63 -20.95 -1.20
CA ASP A 55 -15.07 -21.33 -2.50
C ASP A 55 -14.04 -20.35 -3.06
N LEU A 56 -14.13 -19.07 -2.68
CA LEU A 56 -13.22 -18.01 -3.12
C LEU A 56 -13.20 -16.86 -2.11
N THR A 57 -12.01 -16.45 -1.70
CA THR A 57 -11.76 -15.22 -0.93
C THR A 57 -11.16 -14.14 -1.84
N ILE A 58 -11.62 -12.90 -1.73
CA ILE A 58 -11.05 -11.74 -2.44
C ILE A 58 -10.53 -10.76 -1.39
N VAL A 59 -9.24 -10.43 -1.45
CA VAL A 59 -8.62 -9.53 -0.48
C VAL A 59 -8.69 -8.09 -0.99
N GLY A 60 -9.28 -7.21 -0.18
CA GLY A 60 -9.30 -5.78 -0.45
C GLY A 60 -8.05 -5.07 0.06
N PRO A 61 -7.79 -5.09 1.38
CA PRO A 61 -6.83 -4.17 1.99
C PRO A 61 -5.39 -4.67 1.88
N GLU A 62 -4.52 -3.72 1.56
CA GLU A 62 -3.09 -3.92 1.26
C GLU A 62 -2.28 -4.41 2.47
N ASN A 63 -2.72 -4.06 3.69
CA ASN A 63 -2.10 -4.54 4.95
C ASN A 63 -2.21 -6.07 5.08
N ALA A 64 -3.38 -6.65 4.84
CA ALA A 64 -3.58 -8.10 4.92
C ALA A 64 -2.71 -8.86 3.90
N LEU A 65 -2.55 -8.28 2.71
CA LEU A 65 -1.64 -8.81 1.68
C LEU A 65 -0.18 -8.76 2.13
N ALA A 66 0.27 -7.62 2.68
CA ALA A 66 1.62 -7.45 3.20
C ALA A 66 1.92 -8.37 4.41
N ASP A 67 0.90 -8.68 5.21
CA ASP A 67 1.02 -9.58 6.35
C ASP A 67 1.09 -11.06 5.95
N GLY A 68 0.58 -11.41 4.77
CA GLY A 68 0.69 -12.75 4.17
C GLY A 68 -0.58 -13.57 4.24
N ILE A 69 -1.76 -12.94 4.16
CA ILE A 69 -3.05 -13.63 4.14
C ILE A 69 -3.13 -14.67 3.01
N VAL A 70 -2.58 -14.33 1.83
CA VAL A 70 -2.61 -15.21 0.66
C VAL A 70 -1.81 -16.48 0.91
N ASP A 71 -0.59 -16.36 1.41
CA ASP A 71 0.27 -17.50 1.75
C ASP A 71 -0.39 -18.41 2.78
N ALA A 72 -1.03 -17.83 3.80
CA ALA A 72 -1.76 -18.58 4.84
C ALA A 72 -2.93 -19.38 4.25
N PHE A 73 -3.75 -18.77 3.39
CA PHE A 73 -4.87 -19.44 2.73
C PHE A 73 -4.42 -20.54 1.77
N GLU A 74 -3.43 -20.25 0.92
CA GLU A 74 -2.91 -21.23 -0.04
C GLU A 74 -2.28 -22.44 0.67
N SER A 75 -1.57 -22.24 1.79
CA SER A 75 -1.00 -23.33 2.59
C SER A 75 -2.05 -24.32 3.12
N ARG A 76 -3.30 -23.87 3.24
CA ARG A 76 -4.46 -24.65 3.68
C ARG A 76 -5.33 -25.16 2.53
N GLY A 77 -4.92 -24.90 1.28
CA GLY A 77 -5.67 -25.26 0.07
C GLY A 77 -6.92 -24.42 -0.16
N LEU A 78 -7.01 -23.25 0.47
CA LEU A 78 -8.13 -22.32 0.31
C LEU A 78 -7.88 -21.40 -0.88
N LYS A 79 -8.88 -21.23 -1.75
CA LYS A 79 -8.76 -20.35 -2.93
C LYS A 79 -8.89 -18.89 -2.50
N ILE A 80 -7.91 -18.10 -2.86
CA ILE A 80 -7.83 -16.68 -2.52
C ILE A 80 -7.31 -15.87 -3.70
N PHE A 81 -7.82 -14.65 -3.88
CA PHE A 81 -7.38 -13.72 -4.90
C PHE A 81 -6.67 -12.53 -4.24
N GLY A 82 -5.36 -12.48 -4.47
CA GLY A 82 -4.45 -11.44 -4.01
C GLY A 82 -2.99 -11.85 -4.27
N PRO A 83 -2.03 -10.92 -4.24
CA PRO A 83 -0.62 -11.27 -4.29
C PRO A 83 -0.16 -11.96 -2.99
N THR A 84 0.80 -12.90 -3.12
CA THR A 84 1.54 -13.43 -1.95
C THR A 84 2.28 -12.31 -1.22
N LYS A 85 2.69 -12.55 0.02
CA LYS A 85 3.49 -11.62 0.84
C LYS A 85 4.72 -11.12 0.10
N ALA A 86 5.40 -12.01 -0.62
CA ALA A 86 6.57 -11.66 -1.41
C ALA A 86 6.23 -10.76 -2.61
N ALA A 87 5.11 -11.01 -3.30
CA ALA A 87 4.66 -10.19 -4.42
C ALA A 87 4.07 -8.85 -3.97
N ALA A 88 3.40 -8.82 -2.82
CA ALA A 88 2.82 -7.61 -2.22
C ALA A 88 3.86 -6.54 -1.90
N GLN A 89 5.16 -6.89 -1.83
CA GLN A 89 6.26 -5.94 -1.67
C GLN A 89 6.28 -4.84 -2.76
N VAL A 90 5.76 -5.11 -3.96
CA VAL A 90 5.66 -4.11 -5.03
C VAL A 90 4.79 -2.91 -4.62
N GLU A 91 3.79 -3.14 -3.77
CA GLU A 91 2.91 -2.09 -3.24
C GLU A 91 3.34 -1.67 -1.83
N ALA A 92 3.70 -2.63 -0.99
CA ALA A 92 3.99 -2.40 0.43
C ALA A 92 5.36 -1.75 0.70
N SER A 93 6.32 -1.86 -0.22
CA SER A 93 7.69 -1.34 -0.04
C SER A 93 8.12 -0.48 -1.24
N LYS A 94 8.24 0.82 -1.00
CA LYS A 94 8.72 1.78 -2.01
C LYS A 94 10.14 1.44 -2.48
N ASP A 95 11.02 1.09 -1.56
CA ASP A 95 12.41 0.72 -1.87
C ASP A 95 12.45 -0.53 -2.76
N PHE A 96 11.62 -1.54 -2.46
CA PHE A 96 11.51 -2.73 -3.29
C PHE A 96 10.96 -2.40 -4.69
N ALA A 97 9.84 -1.68 -4.75
CA ALA A 97 9.17 -1.30 -5.99
C ALA A 97 10.12 -0.53 -6.92
N LYS A 98 10.79 0.48 -6.38
CA LYS A 98 11.73 1.29 -7.13
C LYS A 98 13.02 0.55 -7.50
N GLY A 99 13.53 -0.32 -6.61
CA GLY A 99 14.64 -1.21 -6.93
C GLY A 99 14.31 -2.13 -8.11
N LEU A 100 13.07 -2.64 -8.15
CA LEU A 100 12.54 -3.43 -9.27
C LEU A 100 12.46 -2.59 -10.55
N MET A 101 11.91 -1.37 -10.47
CA MET A 101 11.80 -0.46 -11.62
C MET A 101 13.18 -0.11 -12.20
N LYS A 102 14.14 0.24 -11.34
CA LYS A 102 15.54 0.51 -11.75
C LYS A 102 16.20 -0.71 -12.38
N LYS A 103 16.03 -1.90 -11.79
CA LYS A 103 16.61 -3.15 -12.30
C LYS A 103 16.09 -3.51 -13.70
N TYR A 104 14.82 -3.25 -13.97
CA TYR A 104 14.15 -3.62 -15.23
C TYR A 104 13.89 -2.44 -16.17
N ASN A 105 14.50 -1.28 -15.93
CA ASN A 105 14.34 -0.06 -16.73
C ASN A 105 12.87 0.35 -16.93
N ILE A 106 12.04 0.18 -15.89
CA ILE A 106 10.65 0.63 -15.90
C ILE A 106 10.65 2.14 -15.61
N PRO A 107 10.10 2.98 -16.50
CA PRO A 107 10.06 4.43 -16.28
C PRO A 107 9.34 4.79 -14.98
N THR A 108 10.00 5.58 -14.13
CA THR A 108 9.47 6.12 -12.88
C THR A 108 10.24 7.39 -12.53
N ALA A 109 9.69 8.21 -11.62
CA ALA A 109 10.41 9.34 -11.07
C ALA A 109 11.76 8.88 -10.49
N ASP A 110 12.84 9.57 -10.85
CA ASP A 110 14.12 9.41 -10.17
C ASP A 110 13.90 9.58 -8.66
N TYR A 111 14.55 8.75 -7.86
CA TYR A 111 14.44 8.85 -6.41
C TYR A 111 15.73 8.43 -5.72
N GLN A 112 15.92 8.95 -4.51
CA GLN A 112 16.97 8.49 -3.61
C GLN A 112 16.54 8.69 -2.15
N THR A 113 16.89 7.72 -1.31
CA THR A 113 16.61 7.73 0.12
C THR A 113 17.85 8.21 0.89
N PHE A 114 17.64 9.06 1.88
CA PHE A 114 18.69 9.64 2.73
C PHE A 114 18.32 9.51 4.20
N ASP A 115 19.30 9.13 5.01
CA ASP A 115 19.19 9.00 6.47
C ASP A 115 19.91 10.14 7.21
N ASN A 116 20.49 11.08 6.47
CA ASN A 116 21.17 12.24 7.03
C ASN A 116 20.90 13.52 6.22
N LEU A 117 20.83 14.64 6.94
CA LEU A 117 20.48 15.95 6.38
C LEU A 117 21.49 16.47 5.36
N ALA A 118 22.78 16.17 5.56
CA ALA A 118 23.85 16.71 4.72
C ALA A 118 23.78 16.15 3.29
N ASP A 119 23.68 14.84 3.16
CA ASP A 119 23.59 14.17 1.86
C ASP A 119 22.27 14.50 1.15
N ALA A 120 21.17 14.59 1.90
CA ALA A 120 19.87 15.00 1.37
C ALA A 120 19.91 16.41 0.77
N LYS A 121 20.55 17.38 1.46
CA LYS A 121 20.72 18.74 0.95
C LYS A 121 21.62 18.78 -0.29
N ALA A 122 22.72 18.04 -0.28
CA ALA A 122 23.62 17.96 -1.42
C ALA A 122 22.89 17.45 -2.68
N TYR A 123 22.05 16.43 -2.51
CA TYR A 123 21.24 15.88 -3.59
C TYR A 123 20.19 16.87 -4.12
N VAL A 124 19.47 17.59 -3.25
CA VAL A 124 18.54 18.65 -3.67
C VAL A 124 19.25 19.75 -4.46
N LEU A 125 20.43 20.17 -4.00
CA LEU A 125 21.24 21.20 -4.68
C LEU A 125 21.75 20.73 -6.05
N GLU A 126 22.06 19.43 -6.19
CA GLU A 126 22.44 18.83 -7.47
C GLU A 126 21.26 18.72 -8.44
N LYS A 127 20.10 18.24 -7.96
CA LYS A 127 18.93 17.95 -8.80
C LYS A 127 18.11 19.20 -9.15
N GLY A 128 18.07 20.21 -8.28
CA GLY A 128 17.24 21.39 -8.47
C GLY A 128 15.77 21.17 -8.08
N ALA A 129 14.94 22.17 -8.36
CA ALA A 129 13.50 22.17 -8.13
C ALA A 129 12.73 22.33 -9.47
N PRO A 130 11.47 21.88 -9.59
CA PRO A 130 10.64 21.30 -8.53
C PRO A 130 11.07 19.88 -8.13
N ILE A 131 10.95 19.57 -6.83
CA ILE A 131 11.35 18.27 -6.26
C ILE A 131 10.41 17.88 -5.12
N VAL A 132 10.19 16.58 -4.94
CA VAL A 132 9.28 16.05 -3.92
C VAL A 132 10.07 15.44 -2.77
N ILE A 133 9.82 15.90 -1.55
CA ILE A 133 10.43 15.37 -0.33
C ILE A 133 9.36 14.60 0.44
N LYS A 134 9.62 13.32 0.70
CA LYS A 134 8.71 12.44 1.44
C LYS A 134 9.42 11.91 2.67
N GLU A 135 8.84 12.10 3.84
CA GLU A 135 9.32 11.41 5.05
C GLU A 135 9.06 9.90 4.92
N ASN A 136 10.00 9.09 5.40
CA ASN A 136 9.89 7.64 5.32
C ASN A 136 8.94 7.10 6.41
N GLY A 137 8.14 6.08 6.08
CA GLY A 137 7.14 5.47 6.96
C GLY A 137 5.67 5.77 6.60
N LEU A 138 4.76 5.02 7.22
CA LEU A 138 3.31 5.10 6.99
C LEU A 138 2.69 6.29 7.75
N LYS A 139 2.91 7.52 7.28
CA LYS A 139 2.29 8.73 7.86
C LYS A 139 0.92 9.10 7.27
N ALA A 140 0.20 8.14 6.68
CA ALA A 140 -1.14 8.36 6.10
C ALA A 140 -1.24 9.60 5.19
N GLY A 141 -0.22 9.84 4.36
CA GLY A 141 -0.16 10.99 3.43
C GLY A 141 0.29 12.33 4.05
N LYS A 142 0.55 12.38 5.36
CA LYS A 142 1.05 13.57 6.07
C LYS A 142 2.57 13.50 6.21
N GLY A 143 3.28 13.92 5.18
CA GLY A 143 4.74 13.91 5.16
C GLY A 143 5.30 14.01 3.74
N VAL A 144 4.56 14.68 2.85
CA VAL A 144 4.94 14.89 1.45
C VAL A 144 4.95 16.38 1.20
N THR A 145 6.10 16.91 0.81
CA THR A 145 6.27 18.31 0.40
C THR A 145 6.65 18.33 -1.07
N VAL A 146 5.85 19.01 -1.90
CA VAL A 146 6.22 19.36 -3.27
C VAL A 146 6.90 20.71 -3.21
N ALA A 147 8.24 20.70 -3.25
CA ALA A 147 9.03 21.92 -3.18
C ALA A 147 9.21 22.50 -4.59
N THR A 148 8.66 23.70 -4.81
CA THR A 148 8.73 24.40 -6.11
C THR A 148 10.02 25.19 -6.30
N ASP A 149 10.78 25.40 -5.23
CA ASP A 149 12.09 26.05 -5.23
C ASP A 149 13.03 25.39 -4.21
N LEU A 150 14.31 25.77 -4.25
CA LEU A 150 15.35 25.20 -3.39
C LEU A 150 15.17 25.56 -1.92
N ASP A 151 14.66 26.75 -1.60
CA ASP A 151 14.51 27.20 -0.22
C ASP A 151 13.44 26.36 0.50
N MET A 152 12.31 26.13 -0.18
CA MET A 152 11.24 25.25 0.29
C MET A 152 11.73 23.80 0.46
N ALA A 153 12.57 23.32 -0.46
CA ALA A 153 13.13 21.97 -0.36
C ALA A 153 14.05 21.84 0.86
N ILE A 154 14.93 22.81 1.07
CA ILE A 154 15.86 22.84 2.20
C ILE A 154 15.10 22.97 3.54
N GLU A 155 14.05 23.79 3.60
CA GLU A 155 13.19 23.93 4.78
C GLU A 155 12.51 22.59 5.13
N ALA A 156 11.92 21.92 4.13
CA ALA A 156 11.27 20.63 4.33
C ALA A 156 12.26 19.56 4.84
N LEU A 157 13.49 19.55 4.34
CA LEU A 157 14.54 18.67 4.85
C LEU A 157 14.91 18.98 6.31
N ASN A 158 15.07 20.26 6.66
CA ASN A 158 15.37 20.63 8.05
C ASN A 158 14.28 20.11 9.00
N ILE A 159 13.01 20.35 8.68
CA ILE A 159 11.86 19.89 9.47
C ILE A 159 11.86 18.36 9.61
N ALA A 160 12.05 17.64 8.50
CA ALA A 160 12.04 16.18 8.51
C ALA A 160 13.14 15.60 9.42
N PHE A 161 14.33 16.19 9.41
CA PHE A 161 15.49 15.72 10.17
C PHE A 161 15.58 16.27 11.61
N GLU A 162 14.63 17.12 12.05
CA GLU A 162 14.45 17.42 13.48
C GLU A 162 13.95 16.19 14.26
N ILE A 163 13.35 15.22 13.55
CA ILE A 163 12.90 13.96 14.12
C ILE A 163 14.09 12.99 14.16
N GLU A 164 14.49 12.59 15.36
CA GLU A 164 15.60 11.66 15.57
C GLU A 164 15.33 10.29 14.89
N GLY A 165 16.31 9.81 14.12
CA GLY A 165 16.23 8.53 13.40
C GLY A 165 15.32 8.54 12.16
N ASN A 166 14.83 9.71 11.73
CA ASN A 166 14.04 9.82 10.52
C ASN A 166 14.88 9.62 9.25
N SER A 167 14.22 9.24 8.16
CA SER A 167 14.81 9.23 6.82
C SER A 167 13.84 9.86 5.83
N VAL A 168 14.37 10.36 4.72
CA VAL A 168 13.56 10.98 3.66
C VAL A 168 13.80 10.28 2.33
N VAL A 169 12.76 10.19 1.53
CA VAL A 169 12.81 9.82 0.11
C VAL A 169 12.62 11.10 -0.69
N ILE A 170 13.62 11.44 -1.50
CA ILE A 170 13.56 12.58 -2.42
C ILE A 170 13.25 12.04 -3.80
N GLU A 171 12.20 12.54 -4.45
CA GLU A 171 11.73 12.11 -5.77
C GLU A 171 11.69 13.28 -6.76
N GLU A 172 11.96 12.98 -8.02
CA GLU A 172 11.68 13.87 -9.14
C GLU A 172 10.19 14.26 -9.18
N PHE A 173 9.91 15.54 -9.41
CA PHE A 173 8.56 16.01 -9.64
C PHE A 173 8.10 15.61 -11.06
N LEU A 174 7.05 14.81 -11.14
CA LEU A 174 6.42 14.46 -12.42
C LEU A 174 5.24 15.40 -12.68
N GLU A 175 5.30 16.13 -13.78
CA GLU A 175 4.19 16.92 -14.29
C GLU A 175 3.36 16.10 -15.29
N GLY A 176 2.04 16.14 -15.15
CA GLY A 176 1.12 15.43 -16.04
C GLY A 176 -0.24 15.21 -15.42
N PHE A 177 -1.04 14.39 -16.08
CA PHE A 177 -2.36 13.97 -15.61
C PHE A 177 -2.24 12.61 -14.91
N GLU A 178 -2.70 12.52 -13.65
CA GLU A 178 -2.85 11.27 -12.91
C GLU A 178 -4.09 10.51 -13.41
N PHE A 179 -3.99 9.19 -13.57
CA PHE A 179 -5.06 8.33 -14.12
C PHE A 179 -5.30 7.08 -13.26
#